data_AF-G4D3A1-F1
#
_entry.id   AF-G4D3A1-F1
#
_cell.length_a   1.000
_cell.length_b   1.000
_cell.length_c   1.000
_cell.angle_alpha   90.00
_cell.angle_beta   90.00
_cell.angle_gamma   90.00
#
_symmetry.space_group_name_H-M   'P 1'
#
loop_
_entity.id
_entity.type
_entity.pdbx_description
1 polymer ?
#
loop_
_entity_poly.entity_id
_entity_poly.type
_entity_poly.pdbx_seq_one_letter_code
_entity_poly.pdbx_strand_id
1 'polypeptide(L)'
;MKITICVLSALLFGYLFSDKIRKNNIPVYILASTISVMAIMHSFFKLSGYNVEYFVGLKQIMRAIESGALGGAFFIVVMYLGVVNMKYEVCKRLKIIRAELSIIACIFTIPHNFYYFFDFIKKI
;
A
#
# COMPACT_ATOMS: atom_id res chain seq x y z
N MET A 1 -1.99 3.27 -13.45
CA MET A 1 -1.06 4.22 -12.81
C MET A 1 0.35 3.66 -12.98
N LYS A 2 1.34 4.46 -13.40
CA LYS A 2 2.72 3.97 -13.58
C LYS A 2 3.37 3.74 -12.21
N ILE A 3 4.12 2.64 -12.06
CA ILE A 3 4.79 2.25 -10.80
C ILE A 3 5.68 3.38 -10.25
N THR A 4 6.34 4.15 -11.12
CA THR A 4 7.15 5.31 -10.74
C THR A 4 6.39 6.33 -9.88
N ILE A 5 5.12 6.58 -10.22
CA ILE A 5 4.26 7.52 -9.48
C ILE A 5 3.89 6.94 -8.12
N CYS A 6 3.65 5.62 -8.05
CA CYS A 6 3.38 4.93 -6.79
C CYS A 6 4.60 5.02 -5.85
N VAL A 7 5.81 4.80 -6.37
CA VAL A 7 7.06 4.92 -5.58
C VAL A 7 7.26 6.35 -5.06
N LEU A 8 7.02 7.35 -5.91
CA LEU A 8 7.13 8.75 -5.50
C LEU A 8 6.11 9.10 -4.41
N SER A 9 4.88 8.60 -4.54
CA SER A 9 3.83 8.78 -3.52
C SER A 9 4.16 8.07 -2.20
N ALA A 10 4.77 6.88 -2.24
CA ALA A 10 5.19 6.13 -1.06
C ALA A 10 6.33 6.84 -0.33
N LEU A 11 7.28 7.43 -1.06
CA LEU A 11 8.36 8.25 -0.48
C LEU A 11 7.81 9.51 0.21
N LEU A 12 6.91 10.22 -0.46
CA LEU A 12 6.23 11.40 0.12
C LEU A 12 5.44 11.03 1.38
N PHE A 13 4.68 9.94 1.32
CA PHE A 13 3.92 9.44 2.46
C PHE A 13 4.83 9.06 3.63
N GLY A 14 5.89 8.28 3.36
CA GLY A 14 6.86 7.88 4.37
C GLY A 14 7.58 9.06 5.02
N TYR A 15 7.89 10.12 4.26
CA TYR A 15 8.52 11.33 4.79
C TYR A 15 7.57 12.20 5.62
N LEU A 16 6.37 12.50 5.10
CA LEU A 16 5.41 13.39 5.78
C LEU A 16 4.86 12.77 7.06
N PHE A 17 4.61 11.47 7.05
CA PHE A 17 4.06 10.76 8.20
C PHE A 17 5.13 10.12 9.08
N SER A 18 6.43 10.35 8.82
CA SER A 18 7.52 9.69 9.55
C SER A 18 7.41 9.87 11.07
N ASP A 19 7.10 11.09 11.51
CA ASP A 19 7.02 11.39 12.94
C ASP A 19 5.77 10.79 13.60
N LYS A 20 4.65 10.75 12.86
CA LYS A 20 3.40 10.14 13.34
C LYS A 20 3.52 8.63 13.42
N ILE A 21 4.07 7.99 12.40
CA ILE A 21 4.34 6.55 12.35
C ILE A 21 5.27 6.18 13.52
N ARG A 22 6.34 6.94 13.74
CA ARG A 22 7.29 6.68 14.82
C ARG A 22 6.68 6.84 16.22
N LYS A 23 5.80 7.82 16.42
CA LYS A 23 5.25 8.15 17.75
C LYS A 23 4.05 7.27 18.14
N ASN A 24 3.18 6.94 17.18
CA ASN A 24 2.05 6.04 17.41
C ASN A 24 1.67 5.34 16.10
N ASN A 25 2.17 4.11 15.94
CA ASN A 25 2.02 3.31 14.71
C ASN A 25 0.66 2.62 14.58
N ILE A 26 -0.01 2.30 15.70
CA ILE A 26 -1.33 1.66 15.77
C ILE A 26 -2.39 2.35 14.87
N PRO A 27 -2.64 3.67 14.96
CA PRO A 27 -3.67 4.32 14.13
C PRO A 27 -3.35 4.24 12.63
N VAL A 28 -2.07 4.26 12.24
CA VAL A 28 -1.67 4.14 10.83
C VAL A 28 -1.99 2.75 10.29
N TYR A 29 -1.75 1.71 11.09
CA TYR A 29 -2.08 0.34 10.71
C TYR A 29 -3.60 0.11 10.63
N ILE A 30 -4.36 0.68 11.56
CA ILE A 30 -5.83 0.63 11.51
C ILE A 30 -6.33 1.28 10.22
N LEU A 31 -5.83 2.48 9.87
CA LEU A 31 -6.19 3.15 8.63
C LEU A 31 -5.78 2.36 7.37
N ALA A 32 -4.58 1.80 7.34
CA ALA A 32 -4.15 0.97 6.20
C ALA A 32 -5.01 -0.29 6.07
N SER A 33 -5.38 -0.90 7.20
CA SER A 33 -6.22 -2.08 7.27
C SER A 33 -7.65 -1.79 6.80
N THR A 34 -8.27 -0.70 7.26
CA THR A 34 -9.63 -0.33 6.83
C THR A 34 -9.71 -0.09 5.32
N ILE A 35 -8.71 0.61 4.75
CA ILE A 35 -8.61 0.81 3.29
C ILE A 35 -8.47 -0.53 2.56
N SER A 36 -7.67 -1.45 3.09
CA SER A 36 -7.45 -2.77 2.48
C SER A 36 -8.69 -3.65 2.52
N VAL A 37 -9.43 -3.64 3.63
CA VAL A 37 -10.73 -4.33 3.74
C VAL A 37 -11.72 -3.77 2.72
N MET A 38 -11.76 -2.45 2.54
CA MET A 38 -12.63 -1.83 1.53
C MET A 38 -12.28 -2.27 0.10
N ALA A 39 -10.99 -2.40 -0.22
CA ALA A 39 -10.53 -2.91 -1.51
C ALA A 39 -10.85 -4.40 -1.72
N ILE A 40 -10.79 -5.22 -0.66
CA ILE A 40 -11.21 -6.63 -0.71
C ILE A 40 -12.71 -6.74 -0.97
N MET A 41 -13.53 -5.97 -0.24
CA MET A 41 -14.99 -5.96 -0.43
C MET A 41 -15.36 -5.57 -1.86
N HIS A 42 -14.73 -4.54 -2.41
CA HIS A 42 -14.92 -4.13 -3.79
C HIS A 42 -14.53 -5.24 -4.79
N SER A 43 -13.37 -5.86 -4.56
CA SER A 43 -12.89 -6.98 -5.37
C SER A 43 -13.88 -8.15 -5.38
N PHE A 44 -14.51 -8.45 -4.24
CA PHE A 44 -15.59 -9.43 -4.14
C PHE A 44 -16.84 -9.05 -4.95
N PHE A 45 -17.33 -7.82 -4.80
CA PHE A 45 -18.49 -7.35 -5.57
C PHE A 45 -18.25 -7.45 -7.07
N LYS A 46 -17.04 -7.09 -7.52
CA LYS A 46 -16.63 -7.21 -8.92
C LYS A 46 -16.58 -8.67 -9.39
N LEU A 47 -16.06 -9.58 -8.56
CA LEU A 47 -16.03 -11.02 -8.86
C LEU A 47 -17.45 -11.64 -8.94
N SER A 48 -18.39 -11.08 -8.18
CA SER A 48 -19.81 -11.44 -8.17
C SER A 48 -20.63 -10.80 -9.30
N GLY A 49 -19.99 -10.00 -10.18
CA GLY A 49 -20.63 -9.41 -11.36
C GLY A 49 -21.23 -8.01 -11.17
N TYR A 50 -21.04 -7.38 -10.00
CA TYR A 50 -21.50 -6.01 -9.76
C TYR A 50 -20.45 -4.98 -10.20
N ASN A 51 -20.87 -3.97 -10.97
CA ASN A 51 -20.02 -2.83 -11.34
C ASN A 51 -20.11 -1.73 -10.28
N VAL A 52 -19.34 -1.90 -9.20
CA VAL A 52 -19.17 -0.84 -8.19
C VAL A 52 -18.04 0.08 -8.67
N GLU A 53 -18.32 1.36 -8.86
CA GLU A 53 -17.28 2.35 -9.15
C GLU A 53 -16.85 3.10 -7.90
N TYR A 54 -15.55 3.38 -7.79
CA TYR A 54 -15.02 4.28 -6.76
C TYR A 54 -15.27 5.74 -7.10
N PHE A 55 -15.39 6.58 -6.07
CA PHE A 55 -15.42 8.03 -6.20
C PHE A 55 -14.18 8.53 -6.97
N VAL A 56 -14.35 9.51 -7.87
CA VAL A 56 -13.34 9.91 -8.88
C VAL A 56 -11.96 10.18 -8.27
N GLY A 57 -11.90 10.87 -7.13
CA GLY A 57 -10.63 11.19 -6.44
C GLY A 57 -9.94 9.99 -5.78
N LEU A 58 -10.69 8.96 -5.35
CA LEU A 58 -10.15 7.77 -4.68
C LEU A 58 -9.90 6.61 -5.65
N LYS A 59 -10.56 6.63 -6.82
CA LYS A 59 -10.49 5.59 -7.86
C LYS A 59 -9.05 5.23 -8.23
N GLN A 60 -8.17 6.21 -8.30
CA GLN A 60 -6.80 6.00 -8.74
C GLN A 60 -5.93 5.31 -7.67
N ILE A 61 -6.11 5.68 -6.39
CA ILE A 61 -5.40 5.08 -5.26
C ILE A 61 -5.91 3.66 -5.02
N MET A 62 -7.23 3.47 -5.01
CA MET A 62 -7.81 2.14 -4.76
C MET A 62 -7.46 1.15 -5.86
N ARG A 63 -7.47 1.59 -7.13
CA ARG A 63 -6.95 0.75 -8.24
C ARG A 63 -5.47 0.40 -8.07
N ALA A 64 -4.65 1.29 -7.52
CA ALA A 64 -3.24 1.00 -7.26
C ALA A 64 -3.05 -0.03 -6.14
N ILE A 65 -3.96 -0.09 -5.17
CA ILE A 65 -3.99 -1.11 -4.10
C ILE A 65 -4.45 -2.46 -4.66
N GLU A 66 -5.56 -2.50 -5.39
CA GLU A 66 -6.09 -3.72 -6.02
C GLU A 66 -5.10 -4.37 -6.99
N SER A 67 -4.42 -3.54 -7.79
CA SER A 67 -3.39 -4.03 -8.72
C SER A 67 -2.09 -4.44 -8.02
N GLY A 68 -1.96 -4.26 -6.70
CA GLY A 68 -0.74 -4.54 -5.95
C GLY A 68 0.40 -3.54 -6.18
N ALA A 69 0.23 -2.58 -7.09
CA ALA A 69 1.26 -1.61 -7.45
C ALA A 69 1.66 -0.71 -6.27
N LEU A 70 0.70 -0.36 -5.40
CA LEU A 70 0.96 0.49 -4.23
C LEU A 70 1.71 -0.28 -3.13
N GLY A 71 1.30 -1.51 -2.82
CA GLY A 71 2.02 -2.39 -1.88
C GLY A 71 3.45 -2.68 -2.36
N GLY A 72 3.62 -3.02 -3.63
CA GLY A 72 4.93 -3.22 -4.26
C GLY A 72 5.81 -1.97 -4.21
N ALA A 73 5.24 -0.77 -4.39
CA ALA A 73 5.98 0.48 -4.27
C ALA A 73 6.54 0.70 -2.86
N PHE A 74 5.76 0.40 -1.81
CA PHE A 74 6.27 0.45 -0.43
C PHE A 74 7.39 -0.56 -0.19
N PHE A 75 7.29 -1.77 -0.73
CA PHE A 75 8.38 -2.76 -0.65
C PHE A 75 9.65 -2.29 -1.35
N ILE A 76 9.55 -1.70 -2.54
CA ILE A 76 10.69 -1.11 -3.26
C ILE A 76 11.36 -0.05 -2.37
N VAL A 77 10.59 0.86 -1.77
CA VAL A 77 11.14 1.88 -0.87
C VAL A 77 11.88 1.24 0.31
N VAL A 78 11.28 0.27 1.00
CA VAL A 78 11.89 -0.44 2.13
C VAL A 78 13.16 -1.19 1.76
N MET A 79 13.21 -1.80 0.57
CA MET A 79 14.38 -2.50 0.05
C MET A 79 15.53 -1.52 -0.25
N TYR A 80 15.23 -0.43 -0.96
CA TYR A 80 16.24 0.58 -1.28
C TYR A 80 16.80 1.29 -0.04
N LEU A 81 15.99 1.51 1.00
CA LEU A 81 16.48 2.05 2.29
C LEU A 81 17.54 1.15 2.96
N GLY A 82 17.60 -0.14 2.60
CA GLY A 82 18.65 -1.05 3.04
C GLY A 82 20.03 -0.74 2.44
N VAL A 83 20.06 -0.24 1.21
CA VAL A 83 21.28 -0.02 0.42
C VAL A 83 21.71 1.45 0.39
N VAL A 84 20.76 2.38 0.51
CA VAL A 84 21.03 3.82 0.39
C VAL A 84 21.83 4.35 1.59
N ASN A 85 22.89 5.11 1.27
CA ASN A 85 23.74 5.78 2.26
C ASN A 85 22.97 6.85 3.04
N MET A 86 23.26 6.96 4.35
CA MET A 86 22.63 7.91 5.27
C MET A 86 23.04 9.39 5.04
N LYS A 87 23.44 9.76 3.83
CA LYS A 87 23.89 11.12 3.50
C LYS A 87 22.73 12.14 3.54
N TYR A 88 21.51 11.72 3.17
CA TYR A 88 20.34 12.58 3.11
C TYR A 88 19.43 12.39 4.32
N GLU A 89 18.89 13.48 4.86
CA GLU A 89 17.97 13.46 6.01
C GLU A 89 16.71 12.64 5.75
N VAL A 90 16.15 12.72 4.53
CA VAL A 90 15.02 11.92 4.09
C VAL A 90 15.31 10.43 4.29
N CYS A 91 16.46 9.95 3.84
CA CYS A 91 16.87 8.56 4.00
C CYS A 91 17.03 8.17 5.47
N LYS A 92 17.57 9.06 6.33
CA LYS A 92 17.67 8.79 7.77
C LYS A 92 16.29 8.62 8.41
N ARG A 93 15.34 9.51 8.12
CA ARG A 93 13.98 9.48 8.69
C ARG A 93 13.22 8.24 8.26
N LEU A 94 13.23 7.91 6.97
CA LEU A 94 12.54 6.72 6.47
C LEU A 94 13.19 5.42 6.96
N LYS A 95 14.51 5.40 7.18
CA LYS A 95 15.19 4.19 7.66
C LYS A 95 14.86 3.85 9.12
N ILE A 96 14.55 4.85 9.94
CA ILE A 96 14.07 4.66 11.33
C ILE A 96 12.72 3.94 11.33
N ILE A 97 11.80 4.32 10.44
CA ILE A 97 10.45 3.75 10.34
C ILE A 97 10.33 2.58 9.32
N ARG A 98 11.46 1.95 9.00
CA ARG A 98 11.54 0.95 7.91
C ARG A 98 10.68 -0.29 8.20
N ALA A 99 10.59 -0.71 9.46
CA ALA A 99 9.80 -1.87 9.86
C ALA A 99 8.30 -1.59 9.68
N GLU A 100 7.86 -0.40 10.10
CA GLU A 100 6.49 0.07 10.01
C GLU A 100 6.04 0.23 8.55
N LEU A 101 6.91 0.77 7.68
CA LEU A 101 6.65 0.84 6.24
C LEU A 101 6.49 -0.55 5.62
N SER A 102 7.23 -1.56 6.10
CA SER A 102 7.09 -2.96 5.64
C SER A 102 5.73 -3.53 6.04
N ILE A 103 5.26 -3.25 7.25
CA ILE A 103 3.94 -3.70 7.73
C ILE A 103 2.82 -3.08 6.88
N ILE A 104 2.92 -1.78 6.58
CA ILE A 104 1.98 -1.09 5.70
C ILE A 104 2.01 -1.68 4.28
N ALA A 105 3.20 -2.01 3.77
CA ALA A 105 3.36 -2.68 2.48
C ALA A 105 2.64 -4.03 2.44
N CYS A 106 2.81 -4.84 3.49
CA CYS A 106 2.12 -6.12 3.64
C CYS A 106 0.60 -5.93 3.62
N ILE A 107 0.07 -5.01 4.44
CA ILE A 107 -1.36 -4.72 4.52
C ILE A 107 -1.93 -4.35 3.15
N PHE A 108 -1.29 -3.45 2.41
CA PHE A 108 -1.75 -3.05 1.07
C PHE A 108 -1.55 -4.11 -0.02
N THR A 109 -0.77 -5.16 0.24
CA THR A 109 -0.59 -6.28 -0.70
C THR A 109 -1.66 -7.36 -0.53
N ILE A 110 -2.29 -7.44 0.66
CA ILE A 110 -3.34 -8.43 0.94
C ILE A 110 -4.49 -8.37 -0.09
N PRO A 111 -5.08 -7.21 -0.43
CA PRO A 111 -6.21 -7.16 -1.37
C PRO A 111 -5.89 -7.79 -2.73
N HIS A 112 -4.68 -7.56 -3.22
CA HIS A 112 -4.20 -8.13 -4.48
C HIS A 112 -4.12 -9.65 -4.41
N ASN A 113 -3.46 -10.19 -3.38
CA ASN A 113 -3.32 -11.65 -3.21
C ASN A 113 -4.68 -12.32 -3.02
N PHE A 114 -5.57 -11.67 -2.26
CA PHE A 114 -6.91 -12.17 -1.99
C PHE A 114 -7.75 -12.25 -3.27
N TYR A 115 -7.72 -11.23 -4.12
CA TYR A 115 -8.41 -11.24 -5.41
C TYR A 115 -8.00 -12.44 -6.29
N TYR A 116 -6.69 -12.64 -6.49
CA TYR A 116 -6.20 -13.75 -7.33
C TYR A 116 -6.47 -15.12 -6.72
N PHE A 117 -6.43 -15.25 -5.38
CA PHE A 117 -6.76 -16.49 -4.71
C PHE A 117 -8.22 -16.91 -4.95
N PHE A 118 -9.16 -15.96 -4.83
CA PHE A 118 -10.58 -16.24 -5.09
C PHE A 118 -10.88 -16.43 -6.59
N ASP A 119 -10.22 -15.68 -7.47
CA ASP A 119 -10.35 -15.91 -8.93
C ASP A 119 -9.85 -17.31 -9.33
N PHE A 120 -8.78 -17.79 -8.71
CA PHE A 120 -8.28 -19.16 -8.90
C PHE A 120 -9.27 -20.21 -8.39
N ILE A 121 -9.80 -20.06 -7.17
CA ILE A 121 -10.82 -20.99 -6.63
C ILE A 121 -12.07 -21.04 -7.51
N LYS A 122 -12.53 -19.90 -8.04
CA LYS A 122 -13.72 -19.85 -8.90
C LYS A 122 -13.52 -20.55 -10.25
N LYS A 123 -12.28 -20.71 -10.70
CA LYS A 123 -11.92 -21.34 -11.98
C LYS A 123 -11.72 -22.86 -11.89
N ILE A 124 -11.56 -23.39 -10.68
CA ILE A 124 -11.53 -24.84 -10.41
C ILE A 124 -12.95 -25.38 -10.41
#